data_AF-A0A662C5Y1-F1
#
_entry.id   AF-A0A662C5Y1-F1
#
_cell.length_a   1.000
_cell.length_b   1.000
_cell.length_c   1.000
_cell.angle_alpha   90.00
_cell.angle_beta   90.00
_cell.angle_gamma   90.00
#
_symmetry.space_group_name_H-M   'P 1'
#
loop_
_entity.id
_entity.type
_entity.pdbx_description
1 polymer ?
#
loop_
_entity_poly.entity_id
_entity_poly.type
_entity_poly.pdbx_seq_one_letter_code
_entity_poly.pdbx_strand_id
1 'polypeptide(L)'
;NVSEEVKERSLRHNSSSISLNHPIVQSGQKQGRKIYGSPTMSDQTALTCPSLKLGPGESLRSHTADEFIYVNEVEEGIKIYIDMLNELM
;
A
#
# COMPACT_ATOMS: atom_id res chain seq x y z
N ASN A 1 30.96 -0.26 26.16
CA ASN A 1 30.97 -1.28 25.10
C ASN A 1 30.38 -2.55 25.67
N VAL A 2 29.24 -3.01 25.15
CA VAL A 2 28.64 -4.29 25.56
C VAL A 2 29.41 -5.40 24.85
N SER A 3 29.89 -6.38 25.61
CA SER A 3 30.73 -7.50 25.16
C SER A 3 29.93 -8.79 24.90
N GLU A 4 28.62 -8.68 24.70
CA GLU A 4 27.72 -9.81 24.48
C GLU A 4 27.18 -9.86 23.05
N GLU A 5 26.92 -11.08 22.57
CA GLU A 5 26.34 -11.36 21.26
C GLU A 5 24.86 -10.92 21.24
N VAL A 6 24.55 -9.90 20.44
CA VAL A 6 23.18 -9.42 20.28
C VAL A 6 22.49 -10.23 19.19
N LYS A 7 21.54 -11.08 19.59
CA LYS A 7 20.69 -11.84 18.68
C LYS A 7 19.31 -11.17 18.55
N GLU A 8 18.84 -11.03 17.33
CA GLU A 8 17.54 -10.47 17.04
C GLU A 8 16.40 -11.39 17.51
N ARG A 9 15.31 -10.79 17.98
CA ARG A 9 14.12 -11.54 18.40
C ARG A 9 13.34 -12.08 17.20
N SER A 10 13.29 -11.35 16.08
CA SER A 10 12.55 -11.74 14.87
C SER A 10 12.90 -10.85 13.67
N LEU A 11 12.91 -11.42 12.46
CA LEU A 11 13.06 -10.73 11.17
C LEU A 11 11.84 -10.89 10.26
N ARG A 12 10.66 -11.16 10.83
CA ARG A 12 9.45 -11.47 10.05
C ARG A 12 8.87 -10.29 9.26
N HIS A 13 9.19 -9.05 9.65
CA HIS A 13 8.67 -7.85 8.98
C HIS A 13 9.55 -7.50 7.78
N ASN A 14 9.28 -8.14 6.65
CA ASN A 14 10.01 -7.93 5.40
C ASN A 14 9.39 -6.82 4.55
N SER A 15 10.19 -6.25 3.64
CA SER A 15 9.69 -5.36 2.59
C SER A 15 8.79 -6.11 1.61
N SER A 16 7.78 -5.44 1.06
CA SER A 16 6.87 -5.98 0.05
C SER A 16 7.12 -5.33 -1.31
N SER A 17 6.88 -6.06 -2.40
CA SER A 17 6.98 -5.54 -3.77
C SER A 17 6.04 -6.26 -4.74
N ILE A 18 5.78 -5.63 -5.89
CA ILE A 18 5.03 -6.18 -7.01
C ILE A 18 5.69 -5.72 -8.32
N SER A 19 5.69 -6.58 -9.33
CA SER A 19 6.26 -6.27 -10.64
C SER A 19 5.49 -5.12 -11.31
N LEU A 20 6.20 -4.20 -11.96
CA LEU A 20 5.57 -3.14 -12.76
C LEU A 20 4.74 -3.73 -13.92
N ASN A 21 5.12 -4.91 -14.42
CA ASN A 21 4.39 -5.60 -15.50
C ASN A 21 3.16 -6.39 -14.98
N HIS A 22 2.87 -6.37 -13.68
CA HIS A 22 1.72 -7.08 -13.14
C HIS A 22 0.41 -6.47 -13.66
N PRO A 23 -0.62 -7.26 -14.06
CA PRO A 23 -1.84 -6.75 -14.67
C PRO A 23 -2.53 -5.62 -13.89
N ILE A 24 -2.69 -5.77 -12.57
CA ILE A 24 -3.29 -4.71 -11.73
C ILE A 24 -2.49 -3.40 -11.72
N VAL A 25 -1.15 -3.48 -11.82
CA VAL A 25 -0.29 -2.29 -11.86
C VAL A 25 -0.45 -1.59 -13.20
N GLN A 26 -0.47 -2.36 -14.29
CA GLN A 26 -0.70 -1.84 -15.64
C GLN A 26 -2.08 -1.18 -15.76
N SER A 27 -3.12 -1.77 -15.17
CA SER A 27 -4.46 -1.17 -15.14
C SER A 27 -4.46 0.19 -14.43
N GLY A 28 -3.84 0.28 -13.25
CA GLY A 28 -3.69 1.55 -12.53
C GLY A 28 -2.94 2.61 -13.35
N GLN A 29 -1.86 2.23 -14.03
CA GLN A 29 -1.09 3.15 -14.88
C GLN A 29 -1.90 3.67 -16.07
N LYS A 30 -2.69 2.83 -16.74
CA LYS A 30 -3.57 3.25 -17.84
C LYS A 30 -4.64 4.25 -17.38
N GLN A 31 -5.07 4.15 -16.13
CA GLN A 31 -5.99 5.10 -15.49
C GLN A 31 -5.28 6.33 -14.89
N GLY A 32 -4.01 6.55 -15.25
CA GLY A 32 -3.23 7.70 -14.83
C GLY A 32 -2.83 7.70 -13.36
N ARG A 33 -2.92 6.56 -12.66
CA ARG A 33 -2.50 6.45 -11.25
C ARG A 33 -0.96 6.45 -11.16
N LYS A 34 -0.45 7.19 -10.18
CA LYS A 34 1.00 7.26 -9.89
C LYS A 34 1.43 6.08 -9.02
N ILE A 35 2.65 5.60 -9.24
CA ILE A 35 3.27 4.55 -8.43
C ILE A 35 4.29 5.21 -7.50
N TYR A 36 4.32 4.77 -6.24
CA TYR A 36 5.33 5.20 -5.27
C TYR A 36 5.66 4.06 -4.29
N GLY A 37 6.87 4.09 -3.73
CA GLY A 37 7.26 3.22 -2.62
C GLY A 37 6.85 3.84 -1.29
N SER A 38 5.96 3.19 -0.55
CA SER A 38 5.53 3.66 0.77
C SER A 38 6.64 3.45 1.81
N PRO A 39 7.07 4.50 2.55
CA PRO A 39 7.98 4.32 3.69
C PRO A 39 7.26 3.73 4.93
N THR A 40 5.93 3.73 4.95
CA THR A 40 5.11 3.24 6.07
C THR A 40 4.85 1.74 6.00
N MET A 41 5.10 1.03 7.10
CA MET A 41 4.78 -0.39 7.28
C MET A 41 3.26 -0.64 7.17
N SER A 42 2.89 -1.86 6.76
CA SER A 42 1.50 -2.30 6.64
C SER A 42 1.40 -3.82 6.80
N ASP A 43 0.19 -4.36 6.75
CA ASP A 43 -0.03 -5.81 6.79
C ASP A 43 0.55 -6.56 5.58
N GLN A 44 0.98 -5.85 4.53
CA GLN A 44 1.77 -6.44 3.45
C GLN A 44 3.03 -7.16 3.96
N THR A 45 3.56 -6.81 5.14
CA THR A 45 4.69 -7.53 5.75
C THR A 45 4.38 -8.99 6.12
N ALA A 46 3.09 -9.35 6.25
CA ALA A 46 2.65 -10.70 6.53
C ALA A 46 2.34 -11.52 5.27
N LEU A 47 2.33 -10.89 4.09
CA LEU A 47 2.01 -11.54 2.81
C LEU A 47 3.26 -12.15 2.17
N THR A 48 3.12 -13.34 1.60
CA THR A 48 4.19 -14.03 0.84
C THR A 48 4.01 -13.94 -0.66
N CYS A 49 2.94 -13.30 -1.13
CA CYS A 49 2.63 -13.08 -2.54
C CYS A 49 2.88 -11.61 -2.94
N PRO A 50 2.98 -11.31 -4.25
CA PRO A 50 2.98 -9.94 -4.72
C PRO A 50 1.73 -9.21 -4.22
N SER A 51 1.92 -8.00 -3.70
CA SER A 51 0.84 -7.18 -3.13
C SER A 51 0.96 -5.73 -3.56
N LEU A 52 -0.19 -5.04 -3.61
CA LEU A 52 -0.31 -3.63 -3.93
C LEU A 52 -1.12 -2.95 -2.82
N LYS A 53 -0.60 -1.84 -2.28
CA LYS A 53 -1.34 -0.97 -1.36
C LYS A 53 -1.85 0.25 -2.10
N LEU A 54 -3.15 0.44 -2.06
CA LEU A 54 -3.90 1.56 -2.63
C LEU A 54 -5.10 1.80 -1.71
N GLY A 55 -5.49 3.06 -1.51
CA GLY A 55 -6.67 3.43 -0.73
C GLY A 55 -6.96 4.93 -0.82
N PRO A 56 -8.18 5.37 -0.49
CA PRO A 56 -8.54 6.79 -0.45
C PRO A 56 -7.97 7.48 0.80
N GLY A 57 -7.96 8.80 0.78
CA GLY A 57 -7.46 9.64 1.87
C GLY A 57 -5.95 9.92 1.81
N GLU A 58 -5.45 10.62 2.81
CA GLU A 58 -4.07 11.12 2.86
C GLU A 58 -3.34 10.62 4.09
N SER A 59 -2.15 10.02 3.91
CA SER A 59 -1.38 9.45 5.01
C SER A 59 -0.95 10.48 6.07
N LEU A 60 -0.87 11.76 5.70
CA LEU A 60 -0.56 12.85 6.63
C LEU A 60 -1.68 13.14 7.64
N ARG A 61 -2.91 12.64 7.40
CA ARG A 61 -4.05 12.77 8.33
C ARG A 61 -4.13 11.64 9.34
N SER A 62 -3.48 10.51 9.06
CA SER A 62 -3.48 9.35 9.97
C SER A 62 -2.86 9.70 11.32
N HIS A 63 -3.48 9.26 12.41
CA HIS A 63 -3.01 9.49 13.78
C HIS A 63 -2.91 10.98 14.18
N THR A 64 -3.74 11.84 13.60
CA THR A 64 -3.90 13.24 14.02
C THR A 64 -5.16 13.39 14.89
N ALA A 65 -5.23 14.45 15.71
CA ALA A 65 -6.31 14.63 16.68
C ALA A 65 -7.71 14.72 16.04
N ASP A 66 -7.78 15.23 14.81
CA ASP A 66 -9.01 15.40 14.03
C ASP A 66 -8.92 14.60 12.72
N GLU A 67 -8.57 13.32 12.81
CA GLU A 67 -8.51 12.45 11.63
C GLU A 67 -9.87 12.40 10.91
N PHE A 68 -9.84 12.65 9.60
CA PHE A 68 -11.05 12.67 8.77
C PHE A 68 -10.75 12.21 7.34
N ILE A 69 -11.82 11.87 6.64
CA ILE A 69 -11.84 11.59 5.20
C ILE A 69 -12.99 12.38 4.57
N TYR A 70 -12.79 12.91 3.36
CA TYR A 70 -13.88 13.54 2.64
C TYR A 70 -14.74 12.49 1.92
N VAL A 71 -16.05 12.74 1.83
CA VAL A 71 -16.98 11.83 1.15
C VAL A 71 -16.60 11.62 -0.32
N ASN A 72 -16.17 12.67 -1.01
CA ASN A 72 -15.72 12.57 -2.40
C ASN A 72 -14.45 11.72 -2.57
N GLU A 73 -13.55 11.66 -1.58
CA GLU A 73 -12.37 10.76 -1.61
C GLU A 73 -12.82 9.29 -1.58
N VAL A 74 -13.88 8.98 -0.82
CA VAL A 74 -14.47 7.64 -0.77
C VAL A 74 -15.15 7.30 -2.08
N GLU A 75 -15.95 8.22 -2.64
CA GLU A 75 -16.64 8.03 -3.93
C GLU A 75 -15.63 7.82 -5.07
N GLU A 76 -14.55 8.62 -5.12
CA GLU A 76 -13.47 8.44 -6.08
C GLU A 76 -12.76 7.10 -5.87
N GLY A 77 -12.44 6.75 -4.63
CA GLY A 77 -11.80 5.48 -4.29
C GLY A 77 -12.61 4.27 -4.78
N ILE A 78 -13.93 4.26 -4.57
CA ILE A 78 -14.83 3.22 -5.07
C ILE A 78 -14.74 3.13 -6.60
N LYS A 79 -14.82 4.26 -7.30
CA LYS A 79 -14.73 4.31 -8.76
C LYS A 79 -13.40 3.72 -9.26
N ILE A 80 -12.29 4.11 -8.64
CA ILE A 80 -10.95 3.62 -9.02
C ILE A 80 -10.86 2.10 -8.86
N TYR A 81 -11.32 1.55 -7.73
CA TYR A 81 -11.28 0.09 -7.54
C TYR A 81 -12.12 -0.65 -8.58
N ILE A 82 -13.33 -0.16 -8.86
CA ILE A 82 -14.21 -0.77 -9.86
C ILE A 82 -13.55 -0.74 -11.23
N ASP A 83 -13.07 0.42 -11.67
CA ASP A 83 -12.46 0.60 -12.98
C ASP A 83 -11.21 -0.28 -13.12
N MET A 84 -10.35 -0.36 -12.10
CA MET A 84 -9.12 -1.18 -12.12
C MET A 84 -9.40 -2.68 -12.13
N LEU A 85 -10.39 -3.15 -11.35
CA LEU A 85 -10.72 -4.57 -11.29
C LEU A 85 -11.48 -5.04 -12.53
N ASN A 86 -12.35 -4.20 -13.10
CA ASN A 86 -13.07 -4.51 -14.33
C ASN A 86 -12.15 -4.72 -15.54
N GLU A 87 -10.99 -4.07 -15.57
CA GLU A 87 -10.01 -4.27 -16.66
C GLU A 87 -9.31 -5.64 -16.61
N LEU A 88 -9.40 -6.33 -15.47
CA LEU A 88 -8.78 -7.66 -15.27
C LEU A 88 -9.73 -8.82 -15.52
N MET A 89 -11.03 -8.56 -15.65
CA MET A 89 -12.08 -9.54 -15.91
C MET A 89 -12.35 -9.68 -17.41
#